data_AF-A0A1B6FU72-F1
#
_entry.id   AF-A0A1B6FU72-F1
#
_cell.length_a   1.000
_cell.length_b   1.000
_cell.length_c   1.000
_cell.angle_alpha   90.00
_cell.angle_beta   90.00
_cell.angle_gamma   90.00
#
_symmetry.space_group_name_H-M   'P 1'
#
loop_
_entity.id
_entity.type
_entity.pdbx_description
1 polymer ?
#
loop_
_entity_poly.entity_id
_entity_poly.type
_entity_poly.pdbx_seq_one_letter_code
_entity_poly.pdbx_strand_id
1 'polypeptide(L)'
;FGLMGFLGFANVYAMRVNLSVAIVAMIDHSKLPKPENSSLSDICHYDDDNATVTPLPNGPFAWDESDQGIILGAFFYGYILTQVPGGRLAEKFGGKTIFGLGVLLTAIFTLISPIAAHIGFPAFIFIRVLEGLSEGVPFPAMHAMLARWIL
;
A
#
# COMPACT_ATOMS: atom_id res chain seq x y z
N PHE A 1 -3.21 -24.46 12.13
CA PHE A 1 -4.04 -23.25 11.97
C PHE A 1 -3.27 -21.97 12.27
N GLY A 2 -2.57 -21.86 13.41
CA GLY A 2 -1.76 -20.68 13.74
C GLY A 2 -0.73 -20.28 12.67
N LEU A 3 0.02 -21.24 12.12
CA LEU A 3 1.01 -20.97 11.06
C LEU A 3 0.39 -20.39 9.78
N MET A 4 -0.77 -20.88 9.35
CA MET A 4 -1.45 -20.42 8.14
C MET A 4 -2.04 -19.01 8.32
N GLY A 5 -2.56 -18.71 9.53
CA GLY A 5 -2.96 -17.36 9.90
C GLY A 5 -1.76 -16.41 9.91
N PHE A 6 -0.66 -16.80 10.57
CA PHE A 6 0.58 -16.02 10.61
C PHE A 6 1.13 -15.72 9.21
N LEU A 7 1.23 -16.73 8.34
CA LEU A 7 1.67 -16.53 6.95
C LEU A 7 0.75 -15.58 6.18
N GLY A 8 -0.58 -15.71 6.37
CA GLY A 8 -1.55 -14.84 5.73
C GLY A 8 -1.39 -13.38 6.16
N PHE A 9 -1.14 -13.12 7.44
CA PHE A 9 -0.86 -11.77 7.93
C PHE A 9 0.48 -11.24 7.42
N ALA A 10 1.53 -12.06 7.47
CA ALA A 10 2.83 -11.68 6.93
C ALA A 10 2.72 -11.28 5.44
N ASN A 11 1.93 -12.03 4.66
CA ASN A 11 1.67 -11.75 3.25
C ASN A 11 0.90 -10.43 3.04
N VAL A 12 -0.13 -10.16 3.85
CA VAL A 12 -0.88 -8.89 3.78
C VAL A 12 -0.01 -7.69 4.13
N TYR A 13 0.77 -7.78 5.22
CA TYR A 13 1.72 -6.73 5.57
C TYR A 13 2.79 -6.53 4.51
N ALA A 14 3.28 -7.61 3.89
CA ALA A 14 4.24 -7.51 2.79
C ALA A 14 3.65 -6.78 1.57
N MET A 15 2.39 -7.04 1.21
CA MET A 15 1.72 -6.29 0.12
C MET A 15 1.62 -4.80 0.44
N ARG A 16 1.27 -4.45 1.67
CA ARG A 16 1.21 -3.05 2.11
C ARG A 16 2.57 -2.34 2.01
N VAL A 17 3.66 -3.01 2.39
CA VAL A 17 5.02 -2.45 2.30
C VAL A 17 5.47 -2.32 0.85
N ASN A 18 5.24 -3.34 0.03
CA ASN A 18 5.60 -3.32 -1.39
C ASN A 18 4.96 -2.14 -2.13
N LEU A 19 3.76 -1.73 -1.70
CA LEU A 19 3.04 -0.61 -2.29
C LEU A 19 3.73 0.74 -2.10
N SER A 20 4.13 1.03 -0.86
CA SER A 20 4.80 2.29 -0.53
C SER A 20 6.14 2.40 -1.24
N VAL A 21 6.86 1.28 -1.38
CA VAL A 21 8.11 1.21 -2.16
C VAL A 21 7.84 1.38 -3.66
N ALA A 22 6.78 0.76 -4.19
CA ALA A 22 6.44 0.85 -5.61
C ALA A 22 6.07 2.28 -6.04
N ILE A 23 5.38 3.05 -5.19
CA ILE A 23 5.03 4.45 -5.48
C ILE A 23 6.29 5.30 -5.71
N VAL A 24 7.33 5.12 -4.89
CA VAL A 24 8.60 5.86 -5.03
C VAL A 24 9.32 5.52 -6.35
N ALA A 25 9.16 4.28 -6.84
CA ALA A 25 9.72 3.86 -8.12
C ALA A 25 8.88 4.29 -9.35
N MET A 26 7.60 4.65 -9.15
CA MET A 26 6.67 5.02 -10.24
C MET A 26 6.68 6.51 -10.60
N ILE A 27 7.34 7.36 -9.81
CA ILE A 27 7.36 8.81 -9.99
C ILE A 27 8.54 9.29 -10.85
N ASP A 28 8.31 10.37 -11.61
CA ASP A 28 9.34 11.08 -12.35
C ASP A 28 10.14 12.01 -11.43
N HIS A 29 11.38 11.63 -11.10
CA HIS A 29 12.29 12.41 -10.25
C HIS A 29 12.82 13.69 -10.94
N SER A 30 12.56 13.88 -12.25
CA SER A 30 13.04 15.03 -13.00
C SER A 30 12.28 16.34 -12.73
N LYS A 31 11.09 16.26 -12.12
CA LYS A 31 10.22 17.42 -11.82
C LYS A 31 10.25 17.89 -10.36
N LEU A 32 11.04 17.23 -9.50
CA LEU A 32 11.26 17.71 -8.14
C LEU A 32 11.95 19.09 -8.18
N PRO A 33 11.62 20.02 -7.28
CA PRO A 33 12.25 21.33 -7.23
C PRO A 33 13.74 21.13 -7.01
N LYS A 34 14.52 21.30 -8.09
CA LYS A 34 15.97 21.35 -8.01
C LYS A 34 16.31 22.57 -7.15
N PRO A 35 17.07 22.44 -6.05
CA PRO A 35 17.42 23.60 -5.24
C PRO A 35 18.22 24.58 -6.10
N GLU A 36 17.56 25.65 -6.51
CA GLU A 36 18.19 26.80 -7.13
C GLU A 36 18.91 27.54 -6.00
N ASN A 37 20.23 27.41 -5.96
CA ASN A 37 21.15 28.15 -5.10
C ASN A 37 20.97 27.90 -3.59
N SER A 38 21.46 26.76 -3.09
CA SER A 38 21.84 26.65 -1.68
C SER A 38 22.98 25.67 -1.49
N SER A 39 24.13 26.22 -1.15
CA SER A 39 25.26 25.55 -0.51
C SER A 39 24.78 24.97 0.83
N LEU A 40 24.11 23.82 0.79
CA LEU A 40 23.73 23.08 1.98
C LEU A 40 24.20 21.65 1.79
N SER A 41 25.26 21.36 2.51
CA SER A 41 25.91 20.06 2.65
C SER A 41 24.90 18.92 2.79
N ASP A 42 24.82 18.09 1.76
CA ASP A 42 24.41 16.70 1.92
C ASP A 42 25.30 16.06 2.99
N ILE A 43 24.68 15.50 4.02
CA ILE A 43 25.35 14.82 5.15
C ILE A 43 26.03 13.52 4.70
N CYS A 44 25.90 13.13 3.43
CA CYS A 44 26.67 12.08 2.79
C CYS A 44 27.62 12.67 1.75
N HIS A 45 28.85 12.94 2.18
CA HIS A 45 29.95 13.24 1.29
C HIS A 45 30.30 11.98 0.49
N TYR A 46 29.92 11.96 -0.79
CA TYR A 46 30.38 11.00 -1.77
C TYR A 46 31.16 11.80 -2.83
N ASP A 47 32.47 11.95 -2.59
CA ASP A 47 33.40 12.45 -3.59
C ASP A 47 33.62 11.35 -4.62
N ASP A 48 32.91 11.42 -5.74
CA ASP A 48 33.29 10.72 -6.96
C ASP A 48 33.13 11.67 -8.14
N ASP A 49 34.23 12.34 -8.51
CA ASP A 49 34.36 13.27 -9.64
C ASP A 49 34.16 12.59 -11.02
N ASN A 50 33.75 11.33 -11.06
CA ASN A 50 33.37 10.60 -12.27
C ASN A 50 32.16 9.67 -12.07
N ALA A 51 31.31 9.94 -11.09
CA ALA A 51 30.01 9.27 -11.04
C ALA A 51 29.13 9.83 -12.16
N THR A 52 29.02 9.10 -13.27
CA THR A 52 27.80 9.15 -14.07
C THR A 52 26.66 8.80 -13.12
N VAL A 53 26.04 9.83 -12.54
CA VAL A 53 24.79 9.72 -11.80
C VAL A 53 23.83 9.11 -12.79
N THR A 54 23.68 7.79 -12.74
CA THR A 54 22.65 7.08 -13.48
C THR A 54 21.36 7.60 -12.86
N PRO A 55 20.58 8.43 -13.58
CA PRO A 55 19.32 8.89 -13.03
C PRO A 55 18.53 7.63 -12.71
N LEU A 56 17.92 7.57 -11.53
CA LEU A 56 16.90 6.56 -11.26
C LEU A 56 15.97 6.52 -12.48
N PRO A 57 15.53 5.34 -12.95
CA PRO A 57 14.62 5.26 -14.09
C PRO A 57 13.43 6.18 -13.82
N ASN A 58 13.31 7.26 -14.60
CA ASN A 58 12.23 8.22 -14.42
C ASN A 58 10.91 7.47 -14.64
N GLY A 59 10.08 7.44 -13.61
CA GLY A 59 8.76 6.85 -13.71
C GLY A 59 7.92 7.60 -14.76
N PRO A 60 7.02 6.93 -15.48
CA PRO A 60 6.20 7.57 -16.51
C PRO A 60 5.13 8.51 -15.91
N PHE A 61 4.98 8.56 -14.58
CA PHE A 61 3.94 9.33 -13.90
C PHE A 61 4.54 10.55 -13.18
N ALA A 62 4.10 11.73 -13.59
CA ALA A 62 4.44 13.01 -12.94
C ALA A 62 3.48 13.29 -11.78
N TRP A 63 3.49 12.46 -10.73
CA TRP A 63 2.73 12.71 -9.50
C TRP A 63 3.52 13.61 -8.55
N ASP A 64 2.89 14.70 -8.12
CA ASP A 64 3.48 15.61 -7.12
C ASP A 64 3.60 14.92 -5.75
N GLU A 65 4.43 15.46 -4.85
CA GLU A 65 4.51 14.96 -3.47
C GLU A 65 3.14 14.97 -2.77
N SER A 66 2.32 15.97 -3.06
CA SER A 66 0.94 16.08 -2.57
C SER A 66 0.07 14.90 -3.02
N ASP A 67 0.19 14.50 -4.28
CA ASP A 67 -0.58 13.41 -4.89
C ASP A 67 -0.19 12.05 -4.32
N GLN A 68 1.10 11.84 -4.07
CA GLN A 68 1.61 10.63 -3.41
C GLN A 68 1.02 10.48 -2.00
N GLY A 69 0.95 11.59 -1.25
CA GLY A 69 0.30 11.63 0.06
C GLY A 69 -1.18 11.27 0.00
N ILE A 70 -1.90 11.75 -1.03
CA ILE A 70 -3.32 11.42 -1.24
C ILE A 70 -3.49 9.93 -1.56
N ILE A 71 -2.65 9.35 -2.44
CA ILE A 71 -2.69 7.92 -2.77
C ILE A 71 -2.46 7.06 -1.52
N LEU A 72 -1.44 7.42 -0.73
CA LEU A 72 -1.12 6.71 0.52
C LEU A 72 -2.28 6.82 1.52
N GLY A 73 -2.89 8.01 1.62
CA GLY A 73 -4.02 8.30 2.48
C GLY A 73 -5.33 7.62 2.05
N ALA A 74 -5.60 7.50 0.76
CA ALA A 74 -6.82 6.91 0.21
C ALA A 74 -7.02 5.44 0.66
N PHE A 75 -5.92 4.70 0.75
CA PHE A 75 -5.91 3.36 1.32
C PHE A 75 -6.41 3.35 2.78
N PHE A 76 -5.95 4.29 3.62
CA PHE A 76 -6.39 4.38 5.02
C PHE A 76 -7.86 4.75 5.15
N TYR A 77 -8.40 5.59 4.26
CA TYR A 77 -9.82 5.89 4.23
C TYR A 77 -10.67 4.63 4.02
N GLY A 78 -10.29 3.78 3.05
CA GLY A 78 -10.96 2.51 2.80
C GLY A 78 -10.84 1.53 3.98
N TYR A 79 -9.67 1.50 4.62
CA TYR A 79 -9.38 0.66 5.77
C TYR A 79 -10.24 1.04 6.98
N ILE A 80 -10.31 2.32 7.35
CA ILE A 80 -11.10 2.80 8.49
C ILE A 80 -12.60 2.54 8.27
N LEU A 81 -13.10 2.82 7.06
CA LEU A 81 -14.50 2.62 6.72
C LEU A 81 -14.93 1.17 6.90
N THR A 82 -14.04 0.21 6.63
CA THR A 82 -14.37 -1.22 6.63
C THR A 82 -14.15 -1.90 7.97
N GLN A 83 -13.37 -1.32 8.88
CA GLN A 83 -13.18 -1.90 10.22
C GLN A 83 -14.51 -2.07 10.98
N VAL A 84 -15.42 -1.09 10.88
CA VAL A 84 -16.72 -1.11 11.58
C VAL A 84 -17.67 -2.20 11.03
N PRO A 85 -17.98 -2.27 9.72
CA PRO A 85 -18.82 -3.33 9.16
C PRO A 85 -18.12 -4.69 9.09
N GLY A 86 -16.80 -4.71 8.92
CA GLY A 86 -16.00 -5.93 8.81
C GLY A 86 -16.08 -6.81 10.06
N GLY A 87 -16.16 -6.21 11.25
CA GLY A 87 -16.38 -6.95 12.50
C GLY A 87 -17.74 -7.65 12.54
N ARG A 88 -18.82 -6.96 12.13
CA ARG A 88 -20.17 -7.54 12.05
C ARG A 88 -20.25 -8.66 11.01
N LEU A 89 -19.56 -8.50 9.88
CA LEU A 89 -19.49 -9.53 8.83
C LEU A 89 -18.72 -10.77 9.33
N ALA A 90 -17.62 -10.58 10.05
CA ALA A 90 -16.78 -11.65 10.61
C ALA A 90 -17.56 -12.57 11.57
N GLU A 91 -18.46 -11.99 12.38
CA GLU A 91 -19.33 -12.74 13.29
C GLU A 91 -20.36 -13.60 12.53
N LYS A 92 -20.89 -13.09 11.41
CA LYS A 92 -22.01 -13.73 10.69
C LYS A 92 -21.55 -14.82 9.69
N PHE A 93 -20.43 -14.61 8.99
CA PHE A 93 -19.96 -15.51 7.92
C PHE A 93 -18.78 -16.41 8.34
N GLY A 94 -18.27 -16.23 9.55
CA GLY A 94 -17.14 -17.00 10.08
C GLY A 94 -15.78 -16.45 9.62
N GLY A 95 -14.89 -16.19 10.59
CA GLY A 95 -13.60 -15.53 10.36
C GLY A 95 -12.69 -16.22 9.34
N LYS A 96 -12.79 -17.56 9.19
CA LYS A 96 -11.96 -18.33 8.26
C LYS A 96 -12.27 -18.01 6.78
N THR A 97 -13.53 -17.89 6.42
CA THR A 97 -13.96 -17.61 5.03
C THR A 97 -13.71 -16.15 4.67
N ILE A 98 -14.01 -15.24 5.60
CA ILE A 98 -13.80 -13.81 5.41
C ILE A 98 -12.32 -13.46 5.30
N PHE A 99 -11.45 -14.08 6.10
CA PHE A 99 -10.01 -13.88 6.01
C PHE A 99 -9.48 -14.29 4.63
N GLY A 100 -9.86 -15.47 4.14
CA GLY A 100 -9.46 -15.94 2.82
C GLY A 100 -9.98 -15.05 1.68
N LEU A 101 -11.25 -14.64 1.75
CA LEU A 101 -11.87 -13.78 0.75
C LEU A 101 -11.23 -12.38 0.72
N GLY A 102 -10.93 -11.80 1.88
CA GLY A 102 -10.25 -10.50 1.97
C GLY A 102 -8.86 -10.53 1.34
N VAL A 103 -8.06 -11.54 1.68
CA VAL A 103 -6.71 -11.72 1.09
C VAL A 103 -6.78 -11.93 -0.42
N LEU A 104 -7.74 -12.72 -0.91
CA LEU A 104 -7.93 -12.98 -2.34
C LEU A 104 -8.33 -11.71 -3.09
N LEU A 105 -9.28 -10.94 -2.55
CA LEU A 105 -9.70 -9.66 -3.14
C LEU A 105 -8.56 -8.64 -3.16
N THR A 106 -7.82 -8.49 -2.06
CA THR A 106 -6.63 -7.62 -2.02
C THR A 106 -5.62 -8.04 -3.08
N ALA A 107 -5.32 -9.34 -3.22
CA ALA A 107 -4.38 -9.82 -4.24
C ALA A 107 -4.83 -9.50 -5.68
N ILE A 108 -6.12 -9.64 -5.98
CA ILE A 108 -6.67 -9.28 -7.30
C ILE A 108 -6.50 -7.78 -7.56
N PHE A 109 -6.87 -6.94 -6.60
CA PHE A 109 -6.75 -5.49 -6.77
C PHE A 109 -5.29 -5.04 -6.91
N THR A 110 -4.36 -5.69 -6.22
CA THR A 110 -2.92 -5.42 -6.37
C THR A 110 -2.38 -5.83 -7.73
N LEU A 111 -2.90 -6.88 -8.36
CA LEU A 111 -2.56 -7.22 -9.75
C LEU A 111 -3.12 -6.22 -10.77
N ILE A 112 -4.27 -5.59 -10.47
CA ILE A 112 -4.90 -4.59 -11.34
C ILE A 112 -4.29 -3.20 -11.15
N SER A 113 -3.71 -2.91 -9.99
CA SER A 113 -3.03 -1.64 -9.65
C SER A 113 -2.11 -1.07 -10.76
N PRO A 114 -1.18 -1.83 -11.39
CA PRO A 114 -0.34 -1.28 -12.45
C PRO A 114 -1.14 -0.90 -13.71
N ILE A 115 -2.17 -1.66 -14.06
CA ILE A 115 -3.04 -1.36 -15.21
C ILE A 115 -3.82 -0.07 -14.94
N ALA A 116 -4.31 0.09 -13.71
CA ALA A 116 -5.04 1.28 -13.30
C ALA A 116 -4.18 2.54 -13.27
N ALA A 117 -2.90 2.42 -12.92
CA ALA A 117 -1.95 3.53 -13.00
C ALA A 117 -1.86 4.07 -14.45
N HIS A 118 -1.86 3.19 -15.45
CA HIS A 118 -1.85 3.60 -16.87
C HIS A 118 -3.16 4.24 -17.36
N ILE A 119 -4.30 3.88 -16.77
CA ILE A 119 -5.62 4.43 -17.16
C ILE A 119 -5.78 5.85 -16.64
N GLY A 120 -5.32 6.13 -15.42
CA GLY A 120 -5.31 7.47 -14.87
C GLY A 120 -5.32 7.54 -13.34
N PHE A 121 -4.92 8.70 -12.82
CA PHE A 121 -4.85 9.00 -11.40
C PHE A 121 -6.12 8.68 -10.59
N PRO A 122 -7.35 9.07 -11.00
CA PRO A 122 -8.55 8.76 -10.23
C PRO A 122 -8.89 7.26 -10.21
N ALA A 123 -8.60 6.53 -11.28
CA ALA A 123 -8.80 5.08 -11.34
C ALA A 123 -7.85 4.35 -10.38
N PHE A 124 -6.61 4.82 -10.27
CA PHE A 124 -5.64 4.32 -9.31
C PHE A 124 -6.08 4.57 -7.86
N ILE A 125 -6.53 5.78 -7.53
CA ILE A 125 -7.09 6.10 -6.21
C ILE A 125 -8.27 5.19 -5.86
N PHE A 126 -9.17 4.95 -6.82
CA PHE A 126 -10.33 4.07 -6.58
C PHE A 126 -9.91 2.65 -6.20
N ILE A 127 -8.93 2.08 -6.91
CA ILE A 127 -8.39 0.75 -6.57
C ILE A 127 -7.69 0.74 -5.22
N ARG A 128 -6.99 1.82 -4.85
CA ARG A 128 -6.35 1.96 -3.53
C ARG A 128 -7.38 1.92 -2.40
N VAL A 129 -8.52 2.59 -2.60
CA VAL A 129 -9.62 2.54 -1.65
C VAL A 129 -10.17 1.11 -1.54
N LEU A 130 -10.41 0.41 -2.66
CA LEU A 130 -10.90 -0.98 -2.68
C LEU A 130 -9.95 -1.99 -2.02
N GLU A 131 -8.64 -1.82 -2.21
CA GLU A 131 -7.63 -2.60 -1.49
C GLU A 131 -7.71 -2.35 0.01
N GLY A 132 -7.78 -1.09 0.43
CA GLY A 132 -7.96 -0.72 1.83
C GLY A 132 -9.24 -1.31 2.45
N LEU A 133 -10.35 -1.31 1.69
CA LEU A 133 -11.58 -1.98 2.12
C LEU A 133 -11.35 -3.48 2.36
N SER A 134 -10.73 -4.16 1.40
CA SER A 134 -10.52 -5.61 1.45
C SER A 134 -9.58 -6.01 2.59
N GLU A 135 -8.59 -5.17 2.89
CA GLU A 135 -7.61 -5.36 3.97
C GLU A 135 -8.14 -4.96 5.37
N GLY A 136 -9.24 -4.21 5.46
CA GLY A 136 -9.85 -3.79 6.73
C GLY A 136 -10.61 -4.89 7.47
N VAL A 137 -10.96 -5.99 6.79
CA VAL A 137 -11.77 -7.09 7.34
C VAL A 137 -10.97 -8.17 8.12
N PRO A 138 -9.73 -8.54 7.73
CA PRO A 138 -8.88 -9.49 8.46
C PRO A 138 -8.61 -9.13 9.93
N PHE A 139 -8.46 -7.84 10.26
CA PHE A 139 -8.08 -7.38 11.60
C PHE A 139 -9.13 -7.68 12.69
N PRO A 140 -10.43 -7.35 12.51
CA PRO A 140 -11.48 -7.75 13.46
C PRO A 140 -11.73 -9.27 13.46
N ALA A 141 -11.58 -9.94 12.31
CA ALA A 141 -11.71 -11.39 12.23
C ALA A 141 -10.67 -12.11 13.10
N MET A 142 -9.43 -11.58 13.18
CA MET A 142 -8.40 -12.11 14.08
C MET A 142 -8.79 -11.96 15.54
N HIS A 143 -9.24 -10.77 15.95
CA HIS A 143 -9.67 -10.53 17.34
C HIS A 143 -10.80 -11.48 17.74
N ALA A 144 -11.76 -11.72 16.83
CA ALA A 144 -12.82 -12.69 17.05
C ALA A 144 -12.32 -14.16 17.10
N MET A 145 -11.32 -14.51 16.29
CA MET A 145 -10.73 -15.86 16.31
C MET A 145 -9.87 -16.11 17.56
N LEU A 146 -9.08 -15.12 18.01
CA LEU A 146 -8.31 -15.18 19.25
C LEU A 146 -9.23 -15.28 20.47
N ALA A 147 -10.31 -14.52 20.50
CA ALA A 147 -11.30 -14.58 21.57
C ALA A 147 -11.93 -15.98 21.72
N ARG A 148 -12.09 -16.73 20.62
CA ARG A 148 -12.60 -18.12 20.64
C ARG A 148 -11.54 -19.19 20.92
N TRP A 149 -10.26 -18.83 20.91
CA TRP A 149 -9.14 -19.77 21.13
C TRP A 149 -8.55 -19.66 22.53
N ILE A 150 -8.74 -18.52 23.20
CA ILE A 150 -8.25 -18.25 24.56
C ILE A 150 -9.35 -18.50 25.62
N LEU A 151 -10.63 -18.38 25.25
CA LEU A 151 -11.80 -18.84 26.04
C LEU A 151 -12.21 -20.24 25.63
#